data_AF-A0A8S1EUS6-F1
#
_entry.id   AF-A0A8S1EUS6-F1
#
_cell.length_a   1.000
_cell.length_b   1.000
_cell.length_c   1.000
_cell.angle_alpha   90.00
_cell.angle_beta   90.00
_cell.angle_gamma   90.00
#
_symmetry.space_group_name_H-M   'P 1'
#
loop_
_entity.id
_entity.type
_entity.pdbx_description
1 polymer ?
#
loop_
_entity_poly.entity_id
_entity_poly.type
_entity_poly.pdbx_seq_one_letter_code
_entity_poly.pdbx_strand_id
1 'polypeptide(L)'
;MSSAASRPKMHLALVANYDEYVLECCSSEPATSTSSTSSSSSSTAAIASPSRRRVPVRKKVSAFASAMAAARAQSPQSPSKHITVVDVYDLAASIGNDFEKLIDCYGNECVRGIMPKVISALETLESLAATNDRENEEIARLSKAVERLELEKHQRHQQHLKFEEELDQVERTYRKDIDDLQEMVKTLMNENKNLSTTMSSLPSDSPTGHSMREADLKMLLELKETSAQQKEEIKSLQRDVETYQCQVENLQNSIEKLIRQNEELLRKNASLQKQGRMIVEEKMEIVKRLEKAEESNLELCKLVKETDRACKDLQIANADSSEPRFTLSELREVLKEKNILKGRVMELEEELEQFKPGTKHRSIMRLDEDDEDDKLKDAQKPDSARPENSDELPVYGPLPREPEEKLYPWKYERKDSGVRKFFRFFKDFGSTSSPRRGSSANVSPRLPARAIPPSLN
;
A
#
# COMPACT_ATOMS: atom_id res chain seq x y z
N MET A 1 61.76 1.93 8.45
CA MET A 1 60.49 1.71 9.18
C MET A 1 59.36 2.14 8.24
N SER A 2 58.42 1.23 7.97
CA SER A 2 57.35 1.43 6.99
C SER A 2 56.10 2.01 7.64
N SER A 3 55.36 2.86 6.91
CA SER A 3 53.91 2.90 7.04
C SER A 3 53.28 3.40 5.73
N ALA A 4 52.90 2.46 4.87
CA ALA A 4 52.04 2.72 3.73
C ALA A 4 50.58 2.51 4.19
N ALA A 5 49.80 3.57 4.23
CA ALA A 5 48.39 3.49 4.61
C ALA A 5 47.57 2.83 3.48
N SER A 6 47.03 1.64 3.77
CA SER A 6 46.27 0.83 2.82
C SER A 6 44.96 1.52 2.40
N ARG A 7 44.72 1.62 1.09
CA ARG A 7 43.37 1.83 0.53
C ARG A 7 42.78 0.47 0.14
N PRO A 8 41.60 0.07 0.67
CA PRO A 8 40.99 -1.19 0.26
C PRO A 8 40.49 -1.09 -1.19
N LYS A 9 40.96 -1.99 -2.05
CA LYS A 9 40.36 -2.25 -3.36
C LYS A 9 39.05 -3.01 -3.14
N MET A 10 37.91 -2.38 -3.38
CA MET A 10 36.65 -3.11 -3.53
C MET A 10 36.49 -3.54 -4.99
N HIS A 11 36.14 -4.81 -5.17
CA HIS A 11 36.19 -5.52 -6.44
C HIS A 11 35.16 -5.00 -7.44
N LEU A 12 35.58 -4.78 -8.69
CA LEU A 12 34.68 -4.86 -9.83
C LEU A 12 34.40 -6.35 -10.12
N ALA A 13 33.11 -6.70 -10.27
CA ALA A 13 32.56 -7.55 -11.35
C ALA A 13 31.28 -8.30 -10.92
N LEU A 14 30.17 -8.01 -11.62
CA LEU A 14 28.98 -8.89 -11.83
C LEU A 14 28.19 -9.26 -10.55
N VAL A 15 26.86 -9.19 -10.50
CA VAL A 15 25.92 -9.68 -11.51
C VAL A 15 24.80 -8.69 -11.82
N ALA A 16 24.54 -8.62 -13.12
CA ALA A 16 23.42 -8.04 -13.83
C ALA A 16 22.04 -8.55 -13.39
N ASN A 17 21.12 -7.61 -13.14
CA ASN A 17 19.72 -7.62 -13.61
C ASN A 17 18.95 -6.47 -12.93
N TYR A 18 18.84 -5.33 -13.62
CA TYR A 18 17.82 -4.31 -13.36
C TYR A 18 17.57 -3.55 -14.67
N ASP A 19 16.70 -4.11 -15.51
CA ASP A 19 16.30 -3.48 -16.77
C ASP A 19 15.44 -2.23 -16.49
N GLU A 20 16.08 -1.09 -16.68
CA GLU A 20 15.61 -0.05 -17.60
C GLU A 20 14.09 0.21 -17.69
N TYR A 21 13.60 1.11 -16.84
CA TYR A 21 12.43 1.95 -17.14
C TYR A 21 12.66 3.38 -16.65
N VAL A 22 13.60 4.08 -17.29
CA VAL A 22 13.75 5.55 -17.14
C VAL A 22 13.00 6.23 -18.29
N LEU A 23 11.91 6.92 -17.96
CA LEU A 23 11.13 7.72 -18.90
C LEU A 23 11.88 9.02 -19.25
N GLU A 24 12.76 8.96 -20.24
CA GLU A 24 13.52 10.12 -20.70
C GLU A 24 12.62 11.09 -21.49
N CYS A 25 12.41 12.28 -20.91
CA CYS A 25 11.61 13.35 -21.52
C CYS A 25 12.47 14.28 -22.37
N CYS A 26 12.84 13.84 -23.57
CA CYS A 26 13.53 14.71 -24.54
C CYS A 26 12.57 15.73 -25.17
N SER A 27 12.74 17.00 -24.80
CA SER A 27 12.31 18.15 -25.60
C SER A 27 13.44 18.51 -26.54
N SER A 28 13.18 18.55 -27.85
CA SER A 28 14.15 18.98 -28.85
C SER A 28 13.59 20.13 -29.67
N GLU A 29 14.19 21.30 -29.48
CA GLU A 29 14.03 22.46 -30.36
C GLU A 29 14.83 22.25 -31.67
N PRO A 30 14.37 22.81 -32.81
CA PRO A 30 15.14 22.80 -34.04
C PRO A 30 15.99 24.07 -34.17
N ALA A 31 17.32 23.92 -34.15
CA ALA A 31 18.22 25.00 -34.52
C ALA A 31 18.25 25.21 -36.05
N THR A 32 18.05 26.46 -36.49
CA THR A 32 18.20 26.87 -37.90
C THR A 32 19.56 27.50 -38.16
N SER A 33 20.37 26.91 -39.05
CA SER A 33 21.50 27.63 -39.66
C SER A 33 21.82 27.14 -41.08
N THR A 34 21.74 28.09 -41.99
CA THR A 34 22.29 28.17 -43.36
C THR A 34 23.56 27.34 -43.68
N SER A 35 23.64 26.72 -44.87
CA SER A 35 24.45 27.22 -46.00
C SER A 35 24.64 26.22 -47.18
N SER A 36 24.19 26.62 -48.38
CA SER A 36 24.83 26.49 -49.72
C SER A 36 25.54 25.21 -50.24
N THR A 37 25.25 24.91 -51.52
CA THR A 37 26.10 24.39 -52.64
C THR A 37 25.80 23.03 -53.31
N SER A 38 25.81 23.10 -54.66
CA SER A 38 26.14 22.06 -55.67
C SER A 38 25.36 20.74 -55.78
N SER A 39 24.50 20.68 -56.81
CA SER A 39 24.44 19.66 -57.88
C SER A 39 24.73 18.18 -57.59
N SER A 40 23.75 17.30 -57.89
CA SER A 40 23.86 16.38 -59.04
C SER A 40 22.55 15.64 -59.35
N SER A 41 22.42 15.25 -60.62
CA SER A 41 21.29 14.53 -61.21
C SER A 41 21.04 13.14 -60.63
N SER A 42 19.77 12.71 -60.55
CA SER A 42 19.31 11.46 -61.19
C SER A 42 17.80 11.25 -61.03
N SER A 43 17.11 11.01 -62.14
CA SER A 43 15.68 10.66 -62.18
C SER A 43 15.48 9.16 -61.97
N THR A 44 14.71 8.76 -60.97
CA THR A 44 14.01 7.46 -60.96
C THR A 44 12.61 7.63 -60.36
N ALA A 45 11.60 7.07 -61.04
CA ALA A 45 10.21 7.20 -60.65
C ALA A 45 9.78 6.05 -59.73
N ALA A 46 9.01 6.36 -58.68
CA ALA A 46 8.31 5.35 -57.89
C ALA A 46 6.98 5.87 -57.31
N ILE A 47 5.89 5.49 -57.99
CA ILE A 47 4.63 4.97 -57.45
C ILE A 47 4.01 5.72 -56.25
N ALA A 48 2.84 6.32 -56.49
CA ALA A 48 1.97 6.84 -55.44
C ALA A 48 1.45 5.74 -54.50
N SER A 49 1.40 6.03 -53.20
CA SER A 49 0.70 5.22 -52.19
C SER A 49 0.21 6.12 -51.04
N PRO A 50 -0.89 5.75 -50.36
CA PRO A 50 -1.73 6.75 -49.69
C PRO A 50 -1.11 7.31 -48.40
N SER A 51 -1.28 8.62 -48.22
CA SER A 51 -0.80 9.35 -47.05
C SER A 51 -1.53 8.92 -45.76
N ARG A 52 -0.98 7.92 -45.07
CA ARG A 52 -1.35 7.61 -43.68
C ARG A 52 -0.93 8.79 -42.80
N ARG A 53 -1.85 9.74 -42.58
CA ARG A 53 -1.71 10.79 -41.55
C ARG A 53 -1.41 10.12 -40.20
N ARG A 54 -0.13 10.13 -39.80
CA ARG A 54 0.30 9.74 -38.46
C ARG A 54 -0.24 10.76 -37.46
N VAL A 55 -1.44 10.51 -36.94
CA VAL A 55 -1.95 11.23 -35.77
C VAL A 55 -0.94 11.03 -34.64
N PRO A 56 -0.31 12.09 -34.10
CA PRO A 56 0.80 11.95 -33.17
C PRO A 56 0.36 11.21 -31.90
N VAL A 57 1.18 10.26 -31.46
CA VAL A 57 0.85 9.29 -30.40
C VAL A 57 0.40 9.98 -29.10
N ARG A 58 0.96 11.16 -28.78
CA ARG A 58 0.53 12.04 -27.68
C ARG A 58 -0.99 12.29 -27.64
N LYS A 59 -1.65 12.49 -28.79
CA LYS A 59 -3.11 12.70 -28.85
C LYS A 59 -3.90 11.43 -28.51
N LYS A 60 -3.38 10.25 -28.87
CA LYS A 60 -4.01 8.96 -28.54
C LYS A 60 -3.90 8.63 -27.05
N VAL A 61 -2.75 8.89 -26.43
CA VAL A 61 -2.56 8.66 -24.99
C VAL A 61 -3.46 9.60 -24.16
N SER A 62 -3.55 10.88 -24.53
CA SER A 62 -4.45 11.84 -23.88
C SER A 62 -5.93 11.45 -24.03
N ALA A 63 -6.35 11.06 -25.24
CA ALA A 63 -7.73 10.60 -25.48
C ALA A 63 -8.04 9.29 -24.73
N PHE A 64 -7.09 8.35 -24.64
CA PHE A 64 -7.25 7.11 -23.89
C PHE A 64 -7.35 7.34 -22.37
N ALA A 65 -6.51 8.24 -21.82
CA ALA A 65 -6.61 8.63 -20.41
C ALA A 65 -7.94 9.31 -20.09
N SER A 66 -8.40 10.23 -20.96
CA SER A 66 -9.71 10.88 -20.81
C SER A 66 -10.88 9.90 -20.94
N ALA A 67 -10.78 8.92 -21.85
CA ALA A 67 -11.78 7.86 -22.01
C ALA A 67 -11.82 6.91 -20.78
N MET A 68 -10.66 6.56 -20.21
CA MET A 68 -10.58 5.79 -18.96
C MET A 68 -11.15 6.56 -17.76
N ALA A 69 -10.88 7.87 -17.66
CA ALA A 69 -11.47 8.72 -16.61
C ALA A 69 -13.00 8.81 -16.75
N ALA A 70 -13.50 9.03 -17.98
CA ALA A 70 -14.94 9.04 -18.26
C ALA A 70 -15.61 7.68 -17.98
N ALA A 71 -14.98 6.57 -18.36
CA ALA A 71 -15.48 5.22 -18.06
C ALA A 71 -15.52 4.94 -16.54
N ARG A 72 -14.53 5.42 -15.78
CA ARG A 72 -14.49 5.28 -14.32
C ARG A 72 -15.60 6.09 -13.64
N ALA A 73 -15.96 7.26 -14.17
CA ALA A 73 -17.09 8.07 -13.68
C ALA A 73 -18.47 7.47 -14.02
N GLN A 74 -18.55 6.56 -14.99
CA GLN A 74 -19.80 5.94 -15.46
C GLN A 74 -20.02 4.51 -14.94
N SER A 75 -19.13 3.99 -14.08
CA SER A 75 -19.34 2.70 -13.40
C SER A 75 -20.57 2.80 -12.49
N PRO A 76 -21.67 2.06 -12.73
CA PRO A 76 -22.76 1.99 -11.77
C PRO A 76 -22.22 1.38 -10.47
N GLN A 77 -22.22 2.16 -9.39
CA GLN A 77 -21.82 1.65 -8.08
C GLN A 77 -22.84 0.59 -7.66
N SER A 78 -22.38 -0.63 -7.44
CA SER A 78 -23.24 -1.71 -6.93
C SER A 78 -23.86 -1.25 -5.60
N PRO A 79 -25.19 -1.37 -5.41
CA PRO A 79 -25.86 -0.84 -4.21
C PRO A 79 -25.32 -1.47 -2.90
N SER A 80 -24.74 -2.67 -2.98
CA SER A 80 -24.04 -3.34 -1.89
C SER A 80 -22.80 -2.59 -1.35
N LYS A 81 -22.23 -1.63 -2.10
CA LYS A 81 -21.05 -0.83 -1.66
C LYS A 81 -21.40 0.33 -0.74
N HIS A 82 -22.68 0.61 -0.55
CA HIS A 82 -23.19 1.66 0.33
C HIS A 82 -23.73 1.12 1.67
N ILE A 83 -23.75 -0.21 1.85
CA ILE A 83 -24.13 -0.84 3.11
C ILE A 83 -22.99 -0.61 4.10
N THR A 84 -23.26 0.18 5.14
CA THR A 84 -22.34 0.50 6.22
C THR A 84 -22.47 -0.51 7.35
N VAL A 85 -21.51 -0.50 8.28
CA VAL A 85 -21.59 -1.33 9.50
C VAL A 85 -22.84 -1.00 10.35
N VAL A 86 -23.35 0.23 10.29
CA VAL A 86 -24.56 0.65 11.02
C VAL A 86 -25.79 -0.07 10.49
N ASP A 87 -25.96 -0.12 9.16
CA ASP A 87 -27.09 -0.81 8.51
C ASP A 87 -27.14 -2.30 8.86
N VAL A 88 -25.96 -2.93 9.07
CA VAL A 88 -25.86 -4.34 9.50
C VAL A 88 -26.32 -4.53 10.95
N TYR A 89 -26.05 -3.57 11.85
CA TYR A 89 -26.56 -3.62 13.22
C TYR A 89 -28.07 -3.36 13.30
N ASP A 90 -28.61 -2.43 12.51
CA ASP A 90 -30.06 -2.19 12.45
C ASP A 90 -30.81 -3.42 11.88
N LEU A 91 -30.25 -4.07 10.86
CA LEU A 91 -30.75 -5.35 10.34
C LEU A 91 -30.67 -6.46 11.40
N ALA A 92 -29.54 -6.57 12.12
CA ALA A 92 -29.38 -7.54 13.20
C ALA A 92 -30.41 -7.33 14.34
N ALA A 93 -30.72 -6.08 14.68
CA ALA A 93 -31.72 -5.74 15.68
C ALA A 93 -33.15 -6.09 15.21
N SER A 94 -33.50 -5.80 13.96
CA SER A 94 -34.80 -6.19 13.40
C SER A 94 -34.98 -7.71 13.40
N ILE A 95 -33.95 -8.46 12.96
CA ILE A 95 -33.95 -9.92 12.96
C ILE A 95 -34.03 -10.49 14.38
N GLY A 96 -33.34 -9.88 15.35
CA GLY A 96 -33.40 -10.26 16.76
C GLY A 96 -34.82 -10.16 17.33
N ASN A 97 -35.51 -9.03 17.06
CA ASN A 97 -36.89 -8.81 17.49
C ASN A 97 -37.87 -9.83 16.88
N ASP A 98 -37.64 -10.28 15.64
CA ASP A 98 -38.49 -11.29 15.00
C ASP A 98 -38.19 -12.71 15.53
N PHE A 99 -36.93 -13.00 15.88
CA PHE A 99 -36.59 -14.23 16.61
C PHE A 99 -37.18 -14.26 18.02
N GLU A 100 -37.22 -13.15 18.75
CA GLU A 100 -37.87 -13.05 20.06
C GLU A 100 -39.35 -13.43 19.97
N LYS A 101 -40.11 -12.83 19.03
CA LYS A 101 -41.52 -13.19 18.76
C LYS A 101 -41.71 -14.67 18.41
N LEU A 102 -40.78 -15.26 17.65
CA LEU A 102 -40.81 -16.68 17.29
C LEU A 102 -40.59 -17.58 18.51
N ILE A 103 -39.66 -17.21 19.39
CA ILE A 103 -39.38 -17.92 20.65
C ILE A 103 -40.59 -17.82 21.59
N ASP A 104 -41.22 -16.65 21.72
CA ASP A 104 -42.41 -16.45 22.55
C ASP A 104 -43.62 -17.27 22.06
N CYS A 105 -43.81 -17.38 20.75
CA CYS A 105 -44.97 -18.09 20.18
C CYS A 105 -44.79 -19.61 20.06
N TYR A 106 -43.57 -20.09 19.77
CA TYR A 106 -43.31 -21.49 19.39
C TYR A 106 -42.21 -22.18 20.21
N GLY A 107 -41.55 -21.46 21.12
CA GLY A 107 -40.44 -21.97 21.92
C GLY A 107 -39.07 -21.88 21.25
N ASN A 108 -38.03 -21.96 22.07
CA ASN A 108 -36.63 -21.73 21.66
C ASN A 108 -36.13 -22.70 20.56
N GLU A 109 -36.58 -23.95 20.57
CA GLU A 109 -36.05 -24.99 19.68
C GLU A 109 -36.28 -24.70 18.18
N CYS A 110 -37.30 -23.90 17.84
CA CYS A 110 -37.53 -23.43 16.47
C CYS A 110 -36.43 -22.50 15.94
N VAL A 111 -35.77 -21.74 16.82
CA VAL A 111 -34.77 -20.71 16.44
C VAL A 111 -33.34 -21.19 16.74
N ARG A 112 -33.15 -22.05 17.74
CA ARG A 112 -31.87 -22.57 18.23
C ARG A 112 -30.92 -23.08 17.13
N GLY A 113 -31.43 -23.74 16.10
CA GLY A 113 -30.62 -24.29 14.99
C GLY A 113 -30.27 -23.30 13.86
N ILE A 114 -31.04 -22.21 13.71
CA ILE A 114 -30.87 -21.22 12.65
C ILE A 114 -30.11 -19.97 13.13
N MET A 115 -30.30 -19.58 14.40
CA MET A 115 -29.65 -18.41 15.01
C MET A 115 -28.11 -18.37 14.79
N PRO A 116 -27.33 -19.45 15.01
CA PRO A 116 -25.87 -19.40 14.78
C PRO A 116 -25.47 -19.17 13.32
N LYS A 117 -26.31 -19.62 12.38
CA LYS A 117 -26.09 -19.45 10.93
C LYS A 117 -26.36 -18.01 10.50
N VAL A 118 -27.42 -17.40 11.04
CA VAL A 118 -27.79 -16.01 10.79
C VAL A 118 -26.77 -15.06 11.41
N ILE A 119 -26.29 -15.33 12.62
CA ILE A 119 -25.14 -14.62 13.21
C ILE A 119 -23.93 -14.69 12.27
N SER A 120 -23.55 -15.90 11.82
CA SER A 120 -22.39 -16.08 10.93
C SER A 120 -22.53 -15.34 9.59
N ALA A 121 -23.75 -15.24 9.05
CA ALA A 121 -24.04 -14.47 7.84
C ALA A 121 -23.95 -12.95 8.10
N LEU A 122 -24.51 -12.47 9.20
CA LEU A 122 -24.45 -11.05 9.60
C LEU A 122 -23.02 -10.60 9.91
N GLU A 123 -22.19 -11.44 10.50
CA GLU A 123 -20.75 -11.16 10.70
C GLU A 123 -19.96 -11.10 9.38
N THR A 124 -20.31 -11.96 8.43
CA THR A 124 -19.71 -11.91 7.08
C THR A 124 -20.09 -10.59 6.41
N LEU A 125 -21.34 -10.14 6.58
CA LEU A 125 -21.81 -8.85 6.10
C LEU A 125 -21.18 -7.66 6.83
N GLU A 126 -20.99 -7.73 8.16
CA GLU A 126 -20.28 -6.73 8.98
C GLU A 126 -18.82 -6.57 8.50
N SER A 127 -18.14 -7.68 8.21
CA SER A 127 -16.77 -7.67 7.67
C SER A 127 -16.68 -7.09 6.25
N LEU A 128 -17.68 -7.33 5.41
CA LEU A 128 -17.76 -6.77 4.06
C LEU A 128 -18.09 -5.27 4.11
N ALA A 129 -19.05 -4.85 4.93
CA ALA A 129 -19.40 -3.45 5.15
C ALA A 129 -18.21 -2.64 5.68
N ALA A 130 -17.53 -3.14 6.73
CA ALA A 130 -16.32 -2.51 7.27
C ALA A 130 -15.15 -2.46 6.28
N THR A 131 -15.15 -3.31 5.24
CA THR A 131 -14.17 -3.26 4.15
C THR A 131 -14.58 -2.28 3.07
N ASN A 132 -15.86 -2.24 2.70
CA ASN A 132 -16.42 -1.21 1.81
C ASN A 132 -16.19 0.20 2.38
N ASP A 133 -16.43 0.44 3.67
CA ASP A 133 -16.20 1.73 4.31
C ASP A 133 -14.73 2.19 4.17
N ARG A 134 -13.78 1.27 4.42
CA ARG A 134 -12.34 1.52 4.26
C ARG A 134 -11.93 1.77 2.80
N GLU A 135 -12.50 1.02 1.86
CA GLU A 135 -12.29 1.23 0.42
C GLU A 135 -12.88 2.57 -0.05
N ASN A 136 -14.05 2.96 0.45
CA ASN A 136 -14.70 4.23 0.17
C ASN A 136 -13.87 5.41 0.72
N GLU A 137 -13.28 5.28 1.92
CA GLU A 137 -12.31 6.25 2.46
C GLU A 137 -11.04 6.36 1.61
N GLU A 138 -10.49 5.24 1.13
CA GLU A 138 -9.34 5.24 0.22
C GLU A 138 -9.69 5.91 -1.11
N ILE A 139 -10.85 5.58 -1.70
CA ILE A 139 -11.35 6.22 -2.93
C ILE A 139 -11.52 7.73 -2.72
N ALA A 140 -12.06 8.17 -1.59
CA ALA A 140 -12.20 9.60 -1.28
C ALA A 140 -10.84 10.30 -1.13
N ARG A 141 -9.87 9.66 -0.46
CA ARG A 141 -8.48 10.18 -0.34
C ARG A 141 -7.78 10.26 -1.71
N LEU A 142 -7.92 9.23 -2.55
CA LEU A 142 -7.36 9.20 -3.89
C LEU A 142 -8.01 10.25 -4.81
N SER A 143 -9.34 10.40 -4.81
CA SER A 143 -10.03 11.43 -5.59
C SER A 143 -9.55 12.83 -5.22
N LYS A 144 -9.42 13.15 -3.93
CA LYS A 144 -8.87 14.42 -3.45
C LYS A 144 -7.40 14.62 -3.84
N ALA A 145 -6.62 13.54 -3.88
CA ALA A 145 -5.22 13.60 -4.34
C ALA A 145 -5.14 13.86 -5.86
N VAL A 146 -6.03 13.26 -6.66
CA VAL A 146 -6.14 13.50 -8.11
C VAL A 146 -6.55 14.95 -8.38
N GLU A 147 -7.62 15.45 -7.76
CA GLU A 147 -8.08 16.84 -7.90
C GLU A 147 -6.94 17.84 -7.63
N ARG A 148 -6.19 17.65 -6.54
CA ARG A 148 -5.02 18.46 -6.20
C ARG A 148 -3.93 18.40 -7.28
N LEU A 149 -3.62 17.21 -7.81
CA LEU A 149 -2.60 17.02 -8.84
C LEU A 149 -3.04 17.60 -10.19
N GLU A 150 -4.33 17.56 -10.51
CA GLU A 150 -4.91 18.19 -11.70
C GLU A 150 -4.85 19.72 -11.62
N LEU A 151 -5.16 20.29 -10.44
CA LEU A 151 -5.00 21.72 -10.18
C LEU A 151 -3.53 22.15 -10.27
N GLU A 152 -2.61 21.41 -9.65
CA GLU A 152 -1.17 21.70 -9.71
C GLU A 152 -0.62 21.60 -11.14
N LYS A 153 -1.05 20.59 -11.91
CA LYS A 153 -0.72 20.44 -13.33
C LYS A 153 -1.25 21.62 -14.16
N HIS A 154 -2.49 22.06 -13.90
CA HIS A 154 -3.07 23.21 -14.59
C HIS A 154 -2.32 24.50 -14.24
N GLN A 155 -1.98 24.71 -12.97
CA GLN A 155 -1.19 25.85 -12.51
C GLN A 155 0.21 25.89 -13.13
N ARG A 156 0.92 24.74 -13.16
CA ARG A 156 2.23 24.63 -13.83
C ARG A 156 2.14 24.91 -15.34
N HIS A 157 1.06 24.48 -15.99
CA HIS A 157 0.84 24.80 -17.41
C HIS A 157 0.55 26.30 -17.63
N GLN A 158 -0.26 26.94 -16.79
CA GLN A 158 -0.48 28.38 -16.84
C GLN A 158 0.82 29.18 -16.59
N GLN A 159 1.67 28.74 -15.66
CA GLN A 159 2.98 29.36 -15.43
C GLN A 159 3.88 29.25 -16.66
N HIS A 160 3.92 28.08 -17.32
CA HIS A 160 4.67 27.90 -18.56
C HIS A 160 4.19 28.85 -19.67
N LEU A 161 2.87 28.96 -19.88
CA LEU A 161 2.31 29.88 -20.88
C LEU A 161 2.65 31.35 -20.58
N LYS A 162 2.66 31.76 -19.30
CA LYS A 162 3.07 33.11 -18.90
C LYS A 162 4.55 33.38 -19.17
N PHE A 163 5.43 32.42 -18.87
CA PHE A 163 6.86 32.55 -19.19
C PHE A 163 7.10 32.57 -20.70
N GLU A 164 6.30 31.83 -21.47
CA GLU A 164 6.32 31.84 -22.94
C GLU A 164 5.88 33.22 -23.48
N GLU A 165 4.78 33.79 -22.97
CA GLU A 165 4.32 35.16 -23.28
C GLU A 165 5.33 36.26 -22.88
N GLU A 166 5.98 36.13 -21.72
CA GLU A 166 7.04 37.04 -21.25
C GLU A 166 8.28 36.96 -22.14
N LEU A 167 8.72 35.76 -22.53
CA LEU A 167 9.86 35.54 -23.42
C LEU A 167 9.59 36.12 -24.82
N ASP A 168 8.41 35.86 -25.36
CA ASP A 168 7.89 36.44 -26.61
C ASP A 168 7.91 37.98 -26.57
N GLN A 169 7.53 38.57 -25.45
CA GLN A 169 7.52 40.02 -25.27
C GLN A 169 8.93 40.60 -25.17
N VAL A 170 9.86 39.89 -24.53
CA VAL A 170 11.28 40.24 -24.51
C VAL A 170 11.88 40.16 -25.91
N GLU A 171 11.57 39.13 -26.71
CA GLU A 171 12.06 39.02 -28.09
C GLU A 171 11.55 40.17 -28.97
N ARG A 172 10.25 40.52 -28.87
CA ARG A 172 9.68 41.68 -29.59
C ARG A 172 10.38 42.99 -29.23
N THR A 173 10.74 43.16 -27.96
CA THR A 173 11.44 44.35 -27.47
C THR A 173 12.85 44.40 -28.05
N TYR A 174 13.63 43.32 -27.95
CA TYR A 174 14.96 43.26 -28.56
C TYR A 174 14.97 43.46 -30.08
N ARG A 175 13.98 42.93 -30.81
CA ARG A 175 13.85 43.21 -32.26
C ARG A 175 13.63 44.70 -32.53
N LYS A 176 12.74 45.34 -31.77
CA LYS A 176 12.51 46.80 -31.90
C LYS A 176 13.77 47.60 -31.60
N ASP A 177 14.49 47.27 -30.53
CA ASP A 177 15.72 47.97 -30.15
C ASP A 177 16.81 47.80 -31.23
N ILE A 178 16.89 46.63 -31.88
CA ILE A 178 17.77 46.39 -33.04
C ILE A 178 17.38 47.26 -34.23
N ASP A 179 16.09 47.36 -34.55
CA ASP A 179 15.58 48.18 -35.66
C ASP A 179 15.83 49.69 -35.40
N ASP A 180 15.53 50.17 -34.19
CA ASP A 180 15.77 51.55 -33.74
C ASP A 180 17.27 51.90 -33.79
N LEU A 181 18.16 51.00 -33.36
CA LEU A 181 19.62 51.18 -33.47
C LEU A 181 20.11 51.20 -34.93
N GLN A 182 19.55 50.37 -35.81
CA GLN A 182 19.87 50.41 -37.24
C GLN A 182 19.45 51.74 -37.89
N GLU A 183 18.28 52.27 -37.52
CA GLU A 183 17.83 53.59 -37.98
C GLU A 183 18.73 54.73 -37.45
N MET A 184 19.15 54.66 -36.19
CA MET A 184 20.10 55.62 -35.60
C MET A 184 21.47 55.60 -36.32
N VAL A 185 22.05 54.41 -36.55
CA VAL A 185 23.30 54.26 -37.30
C VAL A 185 23.17 54.83 -38.72
N LYS A 186 22.08 54.52 -39.42
CA LYS A 186 21.80 55.06 -40.76
C LYS A 186 21.70 56.58 -40.77
N THR A 187 21.11 57.16 -39.74
CA THR A 187 20.99 58.63 -39.57
C THR A 187 22.36 59.26 -39.34
N LEU A 188 23.15 58.76 -38.37
CA LEU A 188 24.50 59.24 -38.08
C LEU A 188 25.46 59.09 -39.26
N MET A 189 25.35 58.02 -40.06
CA MET A 189 26.14 57.85 -41.28
C MET A 189 25.81 58.90 -42.35
N ASN A 190 24.54 59.30 -42.48
CA ASN A 190 24.13 60.39 -43.38
C ASN A 190 24.65 61.75 -42.88
N GLU A 191 24.56 62.01 -41.57
CA GLU A 191 25.08 63.25 -40.97
C GLU A 191 26.60 63.37 -41.10
N ASN A 192 27.36 62.32 -40.80
CA ASN A 192 28.82 62.31 -40.99
C ASN A 192 29.21 62.54 -42.46
N LYS A 193 28.45 62.00 -43.42
CA LYS A 193 28.67 62.24 -44.85
C LYS A 193 28.44 63.72 -45.21
N ASN A 194 27.42 64.36 -44.63
CA ASN A 194 27.13 65.78 -44.82
C ASN A 194 28.16 66.69 -44.13
N LEU A 195 28.66 66.31 -42.95
CA LEU A 195 29.73 67.03 -42.26
C LEU A 195 31.07 66.88 -42.98
N SER A 196 31.40 65.70 -43.48
CA SER A 196 32.65 65.45 -44.22
C SER A 196 32.71 66.24 -45.54
N THR A 197 31.59 66.35 -46.26
CA THR A 197 31.50 67.21 -47.46
C THR A 197 31.65 68.70 -47.12
N THR A 198 31.17 69.13 -45.94
CA THR A 198 31.31 70.52 -45.45
C THR A 198 32.73 70.83 -44.95
N MET A 199 33.38 69.91 -44.22
CA MET A 199 34.77 70.06 -43.76
C MET A 199 35.78 70.13 -44.91
N SER A 200 35.49 69.47 -46.04
CA SER A 200 36.37 69.44 -47.21
C SER A 200 36.47 70.77 -47.97
N SER A 201 35.77 71.84 -47.55
CA SER A 201 35.64 73.10 -48.31
C SER A 201 36.32 74.33 -47.66
N LEU A 202 37.22 74.15 -46.68
CA LEU A 202 37.85 75.25 -45.93
C LEU A 202 39.40 75.25 -46.03
N PRO A 203 40.04 76.32 -46.55
CA PRO A 203 41.51 76.48 -46.54
C PRO A 203 42.07 77.07 -45.24
N SER A 204 43.33 76.73 -44.97
CA SER A 204 44.17 77.17 -43.84
C SER A 204 44.88 78.50 -44.10
N ASP A 205 45.22 79.28 -43.06
CA ASP A 205 46.62 79.61 -42.68
C ASP A 205 46.77 80.65 -41.55
N SER A 206 47.96 80.68 -40.94
CA SER A 206 48.43 81.69 -39.97
C SER A 206 49.83 82.18 -40.34
N PRO A 207 50.23 83.40 -39.95
CA PRO A 207 51.57 83.50 -39.34
C PRO A 207 51.76 84.53 -38.20
N THR A 208 52.76 84.18 -37.40
CA THR A 208 53.37 84.84 -36.23
C THR A 208 53.72 86.33 -36.33
N GLY A 209 53.56 87.05 -35.20
CA GLY A 209 54.19 88.37 -35.00
C GLY A 209 54.08 88.92 -33.57
N HIS A 210 52.92 88.75 -32.92
CA HIS A 210 52.80 88.87 -31.46
C HIS A 210 53.46 87.69 -30.72
N SER A 211 53.90 86.69 -31.49
CA SER A 211 54.58 85.42 -31.25
C SER A 211 55.01 85.05 -29.83
N MET A 212 55.69 85.91 -29.03
CA MET A 212 56.07 85.51 -27.66
C MET A 212 54.98 85.78 -26.61
N ARG A 213 54.34 86.96 -26.62
CA ARG A 213 53.13 87.18 -25.80
C ARG A 213 51.96 86.33 -26.29
N GLU A 214 51.92 86.10 -27.60
CA GLU A 214 50.99 85.19 -28.26
C GLU A 214 51.30 83.73 -27.91
N ALA A 215 52.58 83.31 -27.76
CA ALA A 215 52.95 81.99 -27.26
C ALA A 215 52.64 81.82 -25.76
N ASP A 216 52.88 82.82 -24.92
CA ASP A 216 52.49 82.77 -23.51
C ASP A 216 50.97 82.71 -23.34
N LEU A 217 50.23 83.51 -24.12
CA LEU A 217 48.77 83.48 -24.15
C LEU A 217 48.25 82.15 -24.74
N LYS A 218 48.91 81.61 -25.77
CA LYS A 218 48.61 80.31 -26.36
C LYS A 218 48.91 79.17 -25.39
N MET A 219 50.01 79.21 -24.64
CA MET A 219 50.32 78.25 -23.57
C MET A 219 49.29 78.33 -22.44
N LEU A 220 48.83 79.54 -22.09
CA LEU A 220 47.74 79.72 -21.13
C LEU A 220 46.40 79.16 -21.66
N LEU A 221 46.13 79.31 -22.96
CA LEU A 221 44.95 78.74 -23.62
C LEU A 221 45.04 77.21 -23.73
N GLU A 222 46.20 76.64 -24.07
CA GLU A 222 46.48 75.20 -24.07
C GLU A 222 46.39 74.62 -22.65
N LEU A 223 46.89 75.31 -21.62
CA LEU A 223 46.72 74.91 -20.21
C LEU A 223 45.25 74.99 -19.77
N LYS A 224 44.50 75.98 -20.24
CA LYS A 224 43.06 76.10 -19.97
C LYS A 224 42.26 75.01 -20.69
N GLU A 225 42.64 74.67 -21.92
CA GLU A 225 42.02 73.63 -22.74
C GLU A 225 42.32 72.24 -22.18
N THR A 226 43.58 71.92 -21.87
CA THR A 226 43.95 70.68 -21.18
C THR A 226 43.33 70.58 -19.79
N SER A 227 43.21 71.68 -19.03
CA SER A 227 42.45 71.70 -17.76
C SER A 227 40.95 71.46 -17.96
N ALA A 228 40.37 71.90 -19.08
CA ALA A 228 38.99 71.61 -19.43
C ALA A 228 38.81 70.13 -19.83
N GLN A 229 39.72 69.59 -20.66
CA GLN A 229 39.77 68.18 -21.05
C GLN A 229 39.92 67.27 -19.82
N GLN A 230 40.83 67.57 -18.89
CA GLN A 230 40.98 66.84 -17.62
C GLN A 230 39.71 66.90 -16.76
N LYS A 231 38.97 68.02 -16.75
CA LYS A 231 37.67 68.11 -16.06
C LYS A 231 36.57 67.30 -16.76
N GLU A 232 36.62 67.18 -18.08
CA GLU A 232 35.72 66.32 -18.87
C GLU A 232 36.00 64.83 -18.58
N GLU A 233 37.28 64.45 -18.57
CA GLU A 233 37.78 63.10 -18.27
C GLU A 233 37.46 62.67 -16.83
N ILE A 234 37.68 63.56 -15.84
CA ILE A 234 37.26 63.30 -14.46
C ILE A 234 35.75 63.06 -14.38
N LYS A 235 34.94 63.80 -15.15
CA LYS A 235 33.48 63.57 -15.20
C LYS A 235 33.11 62.29 -15.94
N SER A 236 33.84 61.85 -16.97
CA SER A 236 33.55 60.55 -17.61
C SER A 236 33.88 59.41 -16.65
N LEU A 237 35.07 59.42 -16.05
CA LEU A 237 35.49 58.44 -15.05
C LEU A 237 34.55 58.39 -13.83
N GLN A 238 33.98 59.53 -13.40
CA GLN A 238 32.95 59.57 -12.35
C GLN A 238 31.67 58.83 -12.78
N ARG A 239 31.14 59.08 -13.99
CA ARG A 239 29.97 58.36 -14.52
C ARG A 239 30.24 56.86 -14.70
N ASP A 240 31.45 56.49 -15.11
CA ASP A 240 31.85 55.09 -15.23
C ASP A 240 31.87 54.41 -13.85
N VAL A 241 32.42 55.07 -12.82
CA VAL A 241 32.40 54.58 -11.43
C VAL A 241 30.97 54.42 -10.89
N GLU A 242 30.09 55.39 -11.12
CA GLU A 242 28.66 55.29 -10.75
C GLU A 242 27.98 54.10 -11.46
N THR A 243 28.30 53.89 -12.74
CA THR A 243 27.78 52.76 -13.54
C THR A 243 28.28 51.42 -12.99
N TYR A 244 29.57 51.30 -12.66
CA TYR A 244 30.12 50.09 -12.05
C TYR A 244 29.59 49.84 -10.63
N GLN A 245 29.33 50.89 -9.84
CA GLN A 245 28.67 50.75 -8.53
C GLN A 245 27.27 50.14 -8.68
N CYS A 246 26.44 50.67 -9.59
CA CYS A 246 25.13 50.11 -9.88
C CYS A 246 25.20 48.64 -10.39
N GLN A 247 26.19 48.30 -11.22
CA GLN A 247 26.42 46.91 -11.64
C GLN A 247 26.80 46.00 -10.46
N VAL A 248 27.66 46.45 -9.56
CA VAL A 248 28.06 45.70 -8.35
C VAL A 248 26.85 45.47 -7.43
N GLU A 249 26.01 46.48 -7.19
CA GLU A 249 24.77 46.35 -6.40
C GLU A 249 23.79 45.36 -7.04
N ASN A 250 23.62 45.40 -8.36
CA ASN A 250 22.77 44.45 -9.09
C ASN A 250 23.29 43.00 -9.02
N LEU A 251 24.61 42.82 -9.07
CA LEU A 251 25.25 41.51 -8.89
C LEU A 251 25.11 41.01 -7.44
N GLN A 252 25.30 41.87 -6.44
CA GLN A 252 25.10 41.54 -5.02
C GLN A 252 23.65 41.10 -4.75
N ASN A 253 22.66 41.86 -5.25
CA ASN A 253 21.24 41.50 -5.18
C ASN A 253 20.93 40.14 -5.84
N SER A 254 21.63 39.82 -6.93
CA SER A 254 21.47 38.54 -7.63
C SER A 254 22.10 37.38 -6.86
N ILE A 255 23.27 37.59 -6.24
CA ILE A 255 23.93 36.63 -5.35
C ILE A 255 23.05 36.35 -4.13
N GLU A 256 22.46 37.37 -3.49
CA GLU A 256 21.54 37.17 -2.36
C GLU A 256 20.31 36.33 -2.73
N LYS A 257 19.71 36.57 -3.90
CA LYS A 257 18.59 35.74 -4.41
C LYS A 257 19.02 34.28 -4.57
N LEU A 258 20.19 34.02 -5.14
CA LEU A 258 20.74 32.68 -5.31
C LEU A 258 21.05 31.99 -3.96
N ILE A 259 21.56 32.73 -2.96
CA ILE A 259 21.78 32.21 -1.61
C ILE A 259 20.46 31.75 -0.99
N ARG A 260 19.42 32.61 -1.01
CA ARG A 260 18.09 32.27 -0.47
C ARG A 260 17.45 31.06 -1.16
N GLN A 261 17.62 30.94 -2.48
CA GLN A 261 17.18 29.78 -3.25
C GLN A 261 17.95 28.51 -2.88
N ASN A 262 19.27 28.60 -2.71
CA ASN A 262 20.11 27.46 -2.31
C ASN A 262 19.76 26.96 -0.91
N GLU A 263 19.56 27.86 0.07
CA GLU A 263 19.05 27.50 1.40
C GLU A 263 17.69 26.80 1.35
N GLU A 264 16.78 27.23 0.47
CA GLU A 264 15.49 26.58 0.29
C GLU A 264 15.64 25.19 -0.34
N LEU A 265 16.53 25.03 -1.32
CA LEU A 265 16.86 23.73 -1.90
C LEU A 265 17.51 22.78 -0.89
N LEU A 266 18.41 23.27 -0.03
CA LEU A 266 18.99 22.50 1.09
C LEU A 266 17.91 22.06 2.09
N ARG A 267 16.99 22.96 2.46
CA ARG A 267 15.83 22.63 3.31
C ARG A 267 14.91 21.58 2.67
N LYS A 268 14.61 21.70 1.37
CA LYS A 268 13.82 20.72 0.60
C LYS A 268 14.53 19.37 0.52
N ASN A 269 15.83 19.35 0.24
CA ASN A 269 16.64 18.13 0.17
C ASN A 269 16.67 17.42 1.52
N ALA A 270 16.92 18.12 2.63
CA ALA A 270 16.87 17.55 3.97
C ALA A 270 15.49 16.94 4.33
N SER A 271 14.40 17.60 3.92
CA SER A 271 13.03 17.08 4.07
C SER A 271 12.79 15.81 3.24
N LEU A 272 13.17 15.82 1.96
CA LEU A 272 13.07 14.64 1.08
C LEU A 272 13.92 13.47 1.58
N GLN A 273 15.14 13.75 2.07
CA GLN A 273 16.01 12.72 2.64
C GLN A 273 15.43 12.12 3.93
N LYS A 274 14.73 12.92 4.75
CA LYS A 274 13.98 12.42 5.91
C LYS A 274 12.80 11.53 5.47
N GLN A 275 12.03 11.96 4.48
CA GLN A 275 10.93 11.16 3.92
C GLN A 275 11.44 9.83 3.33
N GLY A 276 12.57 9.86 2.60
CA GLY A 276 13.22 8.67 2.07
C GLY A 276 13.63 7.68 3.17
N ARG A 277 14.16 8.15 4.31
CA ARG A 277 14.45 7.29 5.47
C ARG A 277 13.18 6.66 6.05
N MET A 278 12.13 7.44 6.27
CA MET A 278 10.83 6.92 6.76
C MET A 278 10.28 5.82 5.85
N ILE A 279 10.29 6.02 4.53
CA ILE A 279 9.80 5.04 3.55
C ILE A 279 10.65 3.75 3.56
N VAL A 280 11.96 3.86 3.77
CA VAL A 280 12.84 2.68 3.91
C VAL A 280 12.54 1.93 5.21
N GLU A 281 12.35 2.63 6.32
CA GLU A 281 11.97 2.04 7.62
C GLU A 281 10.61 1.33 7.53
N GLU A 282 9.59 1.96 6.93
CA GLU A 282 8.28 1.38 6.67
C GLU A 282 8.38 0.15 5.77
N LYS A 283 9.18 0.21 4.69
CA LYS A 283 9.43 -0.94 3.80
C LYS A 283 10.07 -2.10 4.57
N MET A 284 11.09 -1.84 5.39
CA MET A 284 11.76 -2.89 6.18
C MET A 284 10.81 -3.57 7.16
N GLU A 285 9.94 -2.79 7.82
CA GLU A 285 8.94 -3.32 8.75
C GLU A 285 7.83 -4.10 8.03
N ILE A 286 7.44 -3.70 6.81
CA ILE A 286 6.51 -4.49 5.96
C ILE A 286 7.16 -5.82 5.53
N VAL A 287 8.43 -5.80 5.08
CA VAL A 287 9.17 -7.01 4.70
C VAL A 287 9.26 -7.98 5.87
N LYS A 288 9.62 -7.50 7.07
CA LYS A 288 9.69 -8.33 8.28
C LYS A 288 8.34 -8.98 8.66
N ARG A 289 7.22 -8.28 8.44
CA ARG A 289 5.87 -8.84 8.65
C ARG A 289 5.52 -9.88 7.59
N LEU A 290 5.96 -9.68 6.34
CA LEU A 290 5.79 -10.65 5.26
C LEU A 290 6.59 -11.93 5.55
N GLU A 291 7.88 -11.81 5.89
CA GLU A 291 8.74 -12.94 6.28
C GLU A 291 8.09 -13.78 7.40
N LYS A 292 7.63 -13.13 8.48
CA LYS A 292 6.91 -13.82 9.57
C LYS A 292 5.61 -14.50 9.12
N ALA A 293 4.88 -13.90 8.16
CA ALA A 293 3.67 -14.51 7.60
C ALA A 293 4.02 -15.73 6.73
N GLU A 294 5.09 -15.66 5.93
CA GLU A 294 5.61 -16.76 5.11
C GLU A 294 6.09 -17.93 5.98
N GLU A 295 6.80 -17.66 7.08
CA GLU A 295 7.18 -18.66 8.09
C GLU A 295 5.94 -19.38 8.64
N SER A 296 4.92 -18.63 9.08
CA SER A 296 3.68 -19.22 9.61
C SER A 296 2.89 -20.03 8.57
N ASN A 297 2.90 -19.61 7.30
CA ASN A 297 2.31 -20.37 6.19
C ASN A 297 3.09 -21.66 5.91
N LEU A 298 4.43 -21.64 6.02
CA LEU A 298 5.27 -22.82 5.87
C LEU A 298 4.98 -23.85 6.98
N GLU A 299 4.80 -23.39 8.22
CA GLU A 299 4.41 -24.23 9.36
C GLU A 299 3.02 -24.85 9.16
N LEU A 300 2.02 -24.05 8.78
CA LEU A 300 0.68 -24.56 8.44
C LEU A 300 0.73 -25.58 7.30
N CYS A 301 1.55 -25.35 6.27
CA CYS A 301 1.73 -26.32 5.17
C CYS A 301 2.42 -27.62 5.61
N LYS A 302 3.26 -27.61 6.66
CA LYS A 302 3.80 -28.85 7.26
C LYS A 302 2.71 -29.58 8.02
N LEU A 303 1.98 -28.87 8.88
CA LEU A 303 0.90 -29.43 9.69
C LEU A 303 -0.21 -30.05 8.82
N VAL A 304 -0.62 -29.39 7.74
CA VAL A 304 -1.59 -29.95 6.77
C VAL A 304 -1.07 -31.26 6.15
N LYS A 305 0.21 -31.33 5.77
CA LYS A 305 0.81 -32.57 5.24
C LYS A 305 0.89 -33.69 6.29
N GLU A 306 1.06 -33.35 7.57
CA GLU A 306 1.03 -34.31 8.67
C GLU A 306 -0.40 -34.81 8.93
N THR A 307 -1.40 -33.92 8.94
CA THR A 307 -2.81 -34.33 9.04
C THR A 307 -3.27 -35.15 7.84
N ASP A 308 -2.82 -34.84 6.62
CA ASP A 308 -3.12 -35.62 5.42
C ASP A 308 -2.53 -37.04 5.48
N ARG A 309 -1.35 -37.20 6.09
CA ARG A 309 -0.76 -38.53 6.35
C ARG A 309 -1.58 -39.28 7.39
N ALA A 310 -1.84 -38.69 8.55
CA ALA A 310 -2.64 -39.30 9.60
C ALA A 310 -4.06 -39.71 9.12
N CYS A 311 -4.69 -38.89 8.26
CA CYS A 311 -5.97 -39.23 7.64
C CYS A 311 -5.86 -40.43 6.69
N LYS A 312 -4.77 -40.56 5.92
CA LYS A 312 -4.53 -41.74 5.05
C LYS A 312 -4.23 -42.98 5.87
N ASP A 313 -3.38 -42.87 6.89
CA ASP A 313 -3.04 -44.00 7.76
C ASP A 313 -4.30 -44.54 8.48
N LEU A 314 -5.18 -43.64 8.93
CA LEU A 314 -6.47 -44.00 9.54
C LEU A 314 -7.49 -44.56 8.52
N GLN A 315 -7.45 -44.13 7.25
CA GLN A 315 -8.23 -44.77 6.17
C GLN A 315 -7.71 -46.19 5.87
N ILE A 316 -6.39 -46.39 5.83
CA ILE A 316 -5.76 -47.70 5.64
C ILE A 316 -6.11 -48.62 6.81
N ALA A 317 -5.97 -48.17 8.05
CA ALA A 317 -6.35 -48.95 9.23
C ALA A 317 -7.85 -49.33 9.27
N ASN A 318 -8.74 -48.49 8.74
CA ASN A 318 -10.15 -48.85 8.57
C ASN A 318 -10.38 -49.86 7.43
N ALA A 319 -9.62 -49.79 6.34
CA ALA A 319 -9.68 -50.77 5.25
C ALA A 319 -9.12 -52.14 5.65
N ASP A 320 -8.02 -52.14 6.42
CA ASP A 320 -7.38 -53.34 6.98
C ASP A 320 -8.14 -53.90 8.19
N SER A 321 -9.26 -53.27 8.61
CA SER A 321 -10.23 -53.83 9.56
C SER A 321 -11.07 -54.95 8.93
N SER A 322 -10.35 -55.98 8.47
CA SER A 322 -10.79 -57.33 8.11
C SER A 322 -11.30 -58.14 9.31
N GLU A 323 -11.62 -57.47 10.41
CA GLU A 323 -12.48 -57.99 11.46
C GLU A 323 -13.81 -58.43 10.80
N PRO A 324 -14.26 -59.68 10.98
CA PRO A 324 -15.41 -60.21 10.26
C PRO A 324 -16.70 -59.52 10.69
N ARG A 325 -17.07 -58.47 9.97
CA ARG A 325 -18.30 -57.69 10.17
C ARG A 325 -19.47 -58.42 9.53
N PHE A 326 -20.24 -59.16 10.34
CA PHE A 326 -21.50 -59.75 9.91
C PHE A 326 -22.41 -58.70 9.25
N THR A 327 -22.96 -59.02 8.09
CA THR A 327 -23.93 -58.12 7.46
C THR A 327 -25.26 -58.13 8.23
N LEU A 328 -26.04 -57.03 8.12
CA LEU A 328 -27.38 -56.99 8.70
C LEU A 328 -28.32 -58.06 8.10
N SER A 329 -28.00 -58.61 6.93
CA SER A 329 -28.70 -59.74 6.34
C SER A 329 -28.33 -61.05 7.03
N GLU A 330 -27.04 -61.37 7.15
CA GLU A 330 -26.56 -62.55 7.90
C GLU A 330 -27.09 -62.56 9.34
N LEU A 331 -27.05 -61.42 10.04
CA LEU A 331 -27.58 -61.33 11.40
C LEU A 331 -29.09 -61.64 11.45
N ARG A 332 -29.88 -61.22 10.45
CA ARG A 332 -31.31 -61.55 10.35
C ARG A 332 -31.53 -63.02 10.00
N GLU A 333 -30.69 -63.61 9.16
CA GLU A 333 -30.75 -65.03 8.79
C GLU A 333 -30.44 -65.91 10.00
N VAL A 334 -29.34 -65.64 10.72
CA VAL A 334 -28.98 -66.33 11.97
C VAL A 334 -30.06 -66.16 13.04
N LEU A 335 -30.69 -64.98 13.17
CA LEU A 335 -31.81 -64.78 14.08
C LEU A 335 -33.07 -65.56 13.67
N LYS A 336 -33.35 -65.66 12.36
CA LYS A 336 -34.46 -66.45 11.83
C LYS A 336 -34.23 -67.95 12.04
N GLU A 337 -33.03 -68.43 11.74
CA GLU A 337 -32.61 -69.82 11.96
C GLU A 337 -32.66 -70.18 13.45
N LYS A 338 -32.12 -69.32 14.33
CA LYS A 338 -32.25 -69.46 15.79
C LYS A 338 -33.70 -69.58 16.24
N ASN A 339 -34.62 -68.79 15.68
CA ASN A 339 -36.03 -68.85 16.04
C ASN A 339 -36.70 -70.15 15.54
N ILE A 340 -36.35 -70.63 14.35
CA ILE A 340 -36.83 -71.92 13.80
C ILE A 340 -36.30 -73.08 14.66
N LEU A 341 -35.00 -73.09 14.96
CA LEU A 341 -34.37 -74.07 15.84
C LEU A 341 -34.98 -74.05 17.23
N LYS A 342 -35.26 -72.88 17.81
CA LYS A 342 -35.94 -72.76 19.10
C LYS A 342 -37.34 -73.37 19.05
N GLY A 343 -38.12 -73.12 18.00
CA GLY A 343 -39.41 -73.77 17.80
C GLY A 343 -39.28 -75.29 17.72
N ARG A 344 -38.30 -75.79 16.94
CA ARG A 344 -38.05 -77.22 16.80
C ARG A 344 -37.56 -77.89 18.09
N VAL A 345 -36.79 -77.19 18.92
CA VAL A 345 -36.41 -77.64 20.27
C VAL A 345 -37.65 -77.75 21.15
N MET A 346 -38.55 -76.75 21.14
CA MET A 346 -39.80 -76.82 21.91
C MET A 346 -40.70 -77.99 21.47
N GLU A 347 -40.83 -78.25 20.17
CA GLU A 347 -41.55 -79.43 19.64
C GLU A 347 -40.93 -80.75 20.14
N LEU A 348 -39.61 -80.88 20.05
CA LEU A 348 -38.88 -82.07 20.50
C LEU A 348 -38.91 -82.24 22.03
N GLU A 349 -38.90 -81.15 22.79
CA GLU A 349 -39.07 -81.14 24.25
C GLU A 349 -40.48 -81.59 24.64
N GLU A 350 -41.53 -81.14 23.93
CA GLU A 350 -42.91 -81.59 24.13
C GLU A 350 -43.08 -83.09 23.81
N GLU A 351 -42.53 -83.57 22.69
CA GLU A 351 -42.50 -85.00 22.34
C GLU A 351 -41.79 -85.81 23.45
N LEU A 352 -40.61 -85.36 23.92
CA LEU A 352 -39.87 -86.00 25.00
C LEU A 352 -40.62 -85.99 26.34
N GLU A 353 -41.41 -84.95 26.62
CA GLU A 353 -42.23 -84.85 27.82
C GLU A 353 -43.44 -85.81 27.75
N GLN A 354 -44.03 -86.01 26.57
CA GLN A 354 -45.07 -87.02 26.35
C GLN A 354 -44.55 -88.46 26.49
N PHE A 355 -43.28 -88.72 26.18
CA PHE A 355 -42.65 -90.04 26.34
C PHE A 355 -41.92 -90.27 27.68
N LYS A 356 -41.85 -89.29 28.59
CA LYS A 356 -41.29 -89.47 29.94
C LYS A 356 -42.30 -90.15 30.87
N PRO A 357 -42.04 -91.38 31.38
CA PRO A 357 -42.92 -91.99 32.35
C PRO A 357 -42.68 -91.38 33.74
N GLY A 358 -43.50 -90.40 34.13
CA GLY A 358 -43.74 -90.05 35.54
C GLY A 358 -43.32 -88.65 36.03
N THR A 359 -43.89 -87.58 35.48
CA THR A 359 -43.77 -86.19 36.01
C THR A 359 -45.09 -85.61 36.53
N LYS A 360 -45.82 -86.37 37.37
CA LYS A 360 -46.93 -85.84 38.19
C LYS A 360 -46.71 -85.96 39.71
N HIS A 361 -45.50 -86.32 40.18
CA HIS A 361 -45.24 -86.52 41.61
C HIS A 361 -43.78 -86.21 42.03
N ARG A 362 -43.26 -85.02 41.70
CA ARG A 362 -41.94 -84.55 42.21
C ARG A 362 -41.91 -83.11 42.72
N SER A 363 -43.07 -82.57 43.10
CA SER A 363 -43.20 -81.26 43.75
C SER A 363 -43.10 -81.33 45.29
N ILE A 364 -42.78 -82.51 45.84
CA ILE A 364 -42.79 -82.81 47.27
C ILE A 364 -41.53 -83.64 47.60
N MET A 365 -40.76 -83.17 48.58
CA MET A 365 -39.57 -83.80 49.19
C MET A 365 -38.29 -83.84 48.33
N ARG A 366 -37.37 -82.87 48.56
CA ARG A 366 -36.21 -83.07 49.45
C ARG A 366 -35.54 -81.72 49.76
N LEU A 367 -35.27 -81.50 51.04
CA LEU A 367 -34.42 -80.45 51.60
C LEU A 367 -33.08 -81.09 51.99
N ASP A 368 -32.10 -80.22 52.30
CA ASP A 368 -30.89 -80.46 53.10
C ASP A 368 -29.78 -81.35 52.48
N GLU A 369 -28.62 -80.74 52.17
CA GLU A 369 -27.32 -80.91 52.86
C GLU A 369 -26.20 -80.08 52.15
N ASP A 370 -25.21 -79.62 52.91
CA ASP A 370 -24.29 -78.51 52.61
C ASP A 370 -22.89 -78.92 52.05
N ASP A 371 -21.96 -77.94 52.01
CA ASP A 371 -20.48 -78.02 51.88
C ASP A 371 -19.85 -78.26 50.48
N GLU A 372 -18.69 -77.69 50.09
CA GLU A 372 -17.93 -76.44 50.36
C GLU A 372 -16.73 -76.37 49.35
N ASP A 373 -15.81 -75.41 49.52
CA ASP A 373 -14.41 -75.36 49.01
C ASP A 373 -14.11 -74.91 47.56
N ASP A 374 -14.26 -73.60 47.37
CA ASP A 374 -13.19 -72.62 47.02
C ASP A 374 -11.79 -73.09 46.52
N LYS A 375 -11.25 -72.37 45.51
CA LYS A 375 -9.80 -72.06 45.37
C LYS A 375 -9.48 -70.99 44.33
N LEU A 376 -9.39 -69.73 44.78
CA LEU A 376 -8.41 -68.79 44.19
C LEU A 376 -6.98 -69.12 44.64
N LYS A 377 -5.97 -68.73 43.85
CA LYS A 377 -4.74 -68.10 44.39
C LYS A 377 -3.88 -67.40 43.33
N ASP A 378 -3.57 -66.14 43.65
CA ASP A 378 -2.54 -65.27 43.06
C ASP A 378 -1.24 -65.38 43.90
N ALA A 379 -0.10 -64.88 43.36
CA ALA A 379 1.09 -64.33 44.05
C ALA A 379 2.48 -64.66 43.44
N GLN A 380 3.11 -63.62 42.88
CA GLN A 380 4.48 -63.09 43.16
C GLN A 380 5.80 -63.82 42.75
N LYS A 381 6.77 -62.97 42.34
CA LYS A 381 8.21 -63.20 42.06
C LYS A 381 9.02 -63.52 43.35
N PRO A 382 10.21 -64.17 43.24
CA PRO A 382 11.53 -63.46 43.21
C PRO A 382 12.60 -64.17 42.29
N ASP A 383 13.84 -63.73 42.00
CA ASP A 383 14.57 -62.44 42.12
C ASP A 383 15.79 -62.32 41.14
N SER A 384 16.50 -61.17 41.20
CA SER A 384 17.95 -60.91 40.99
C SER A 384 18.77 -61.51 39.81
N ALA A 385 19.25 -60.64 38.90
CA ALA A 385 20.67 -60.53 38.49
C ALA A 385 20.91 -59.29 37.61
N ARG A 386 22.04 -58.59 37.80
CA ARG A 386 22.48 -57.41 37.03
C ARG A 386 23.90 -57.66 36.52
N PRO A 387 24.26 -57.21 35.31
CA PRO A 387 25.59 -56.64 35.13
C PRO A 387 25.50 -55.20 34.59
N GLU A 388 26.59 -54.47 34.79
CA GLU A 388 26.72 -53.08 34.37
C GLU A 388 27.09 -52.98 32.88
N ASN A 389 26.54 -51.98 32.20
CA ASN A 389 27.28 -51.28 31.16
C ASN A 389 26.86 -49.81 31.19
N SER A 390 27.85 -48.93 31.35
CA SER A 390 27.66 -47.49 31.51
C SER A 390 27.76 -46.79 30.17
N ASP A 391 26.63 -46.69 29.47
CA ASP A 391 26.51 -45.89 28.25
C ASP A 391 25.65 -44.63 28.49
N GLU A 392 26.18 -43.53 28.02
CA GLU A 392 25.81 -42.12 28.21
C GLU A 392 24.31 -41.81 27.97
N LEU A 393 23.58 -41.46 29.03
CA LEU A 393 22.19 -40.99 28.94
C LEU A 393 22.13 -39.55 28.37
N PRO A 394 21.39 -39.28 27.28
CA PRO A 394 21.25 -37.93 26.76
C PRO A 394 20.55 -37.01 27.77
N VAL A 395 21.27 -36.01 28.29
CA VAL A 395 20.69 -34.97 29.15
C VAL A 395 19.78 -34.08 28.30
N TYR A 396 18.49 -34.36 28.31
CA TYR A 396 17.50 -33.46 27.74
C TYR A 396 17.49 -32.15 28.54
N GLY A 397 17.81 -31.04 27.87
CA GLY A 397 17.68 -29.71 28.46
C GLY A 397 16.23 -29.42 28.87
N PRO A 398 15.99 -28.41 29.73
CA PRO A 398 14.64 -28.08 30.20
C PRO A 398 13.70 -27.87 29.02
N LEU A 399 12.62 -28.66 28.99
CA LEU A 399 11.67 -28.71 27.90
C LEU A 399 11.18 -27.30 27.56
N PRO A 400 11.22 -26.86 26.28
CA PRO A 400 10.67 -25.56 25.89
C PRO A 400 9.21 -25.48 26.34
N ARG A 401 8.90 -24.55 27.25
CA ARG A 401 7.51 -24.31 27.64
C ARG A 401 6.74 -23.89 26.39
N GLU A 402 5.60 -24.54 26.17
CA GLU A 402 4.67 -24.08 25.14
C GLU A 402 4.32 -22.61 25.38
N PRO A 403 4.14 -21.80 24.32
CA PRO A 403 3.65 -20.43 24.46
C PRO A 403 2.35 -20.43 25.28
N GLU A 404 2.22 -19.50 26.23
CA GLU A 404 1.07 -19.46 27.16
C GLU A 404 -0.30 -19.36 26.43
N GLU A 405 -0.28 -18.90 25.18
CA GLU A 405 -1.38 -18.92 24.20
C GLU A 405 -1.97 -20.32 23.97
N LYS A 406 -1.14 -21.37 23.89
CA LYS A 406 -1.62 -22.77 23.75
C LYS A 406 -2.22 -23.32 25.04
N LEU A 407 -1.72 -22.86 26.19
CA LEU A 407 -2.16 -23.31 27.51
C LEU A 407 -3.53 -22.73 27.89
N TYR A 408 -3.94 -21.63 27.25
CA TYR A 408 -5.24 -20.98 27.46
C TYR A 408 -5.89 -20.54 26.13
N PRO A 409 -6.37 -21.46 25.27
CA PRO A 409 -6.98 -21.09 23.98
C PRO A 409 -8.18 -20.14 24.11
N TRP A 410 -8.90 -20.21 25.23
CA TRP A 410 -10.01 -19.31 25.57
C TRP A 410 -9.61 -17.88 25.97
N LYS A 411 -8.33 -17.61 26.31
CA LYS A 411 -7.86 -16.23 26.53
C LYS A 411 -7.67 -15.45 25.22
N TYR A 412 -7.58 -16.15 24.09
CA TYR A 412 -7.31 -15.60 22.75
C TYR A 412 -8.45 -15.89 21.77
N GLU A 413 -9.66 -16.13 22.28
CA GLU A 413 -10.88 -16.17 21.48
C GLU A 413 -10.97 -14.89 20.64
N ARG A 414 -11.23 -15.03 19.32
CA ARG A 414 -11.35 -13.89 18.40
C ARG A 414 -12.33 -12.90 19.02
N LYS A 415 -11.85 -11.67 19.33
CA LYS A 415 -12.66 -10.61 19.95
C LYS A 415 -14.04 -10.60 19.31
N ASP A 416 -15.09 -10.93 20.09
CA ASP A 416 -16.44 -11.10 19.54
C ASP A 416 -16.79 -9.92 18.63
N SER A 417 -17.32 -10.21 17.45
CA SER A 417 -17.92 -9.22 16.55
C SER A 417 -19.01 -8.43 17.27
N GLY A 418 -19.35 -7.24 16.76
CA GLY A 418 -20.46 -6.47 17.33
C GLY A 418 -21.75 -7.29 17.30
N VAL A 419 -21.94 -8.03 16.21
CA VAL A 419 -23.06 -8.97 16.02
C VAL A 419 -23.03 -10.12 17.05
N ARG A 420 -21.90 -10.81 17.31
CA ARG A 420 -21.86 -11.84 18.37
C ARG A 420 -22.15 -11.26 19.74
N LYS A 421 -21.61 -10.09 20.08
CA LYS A 421 -21.90 -9.41 21.36
C LYS A 421 -23.39 -9.09 21.50
N PHE A 422 -24.02 -8.60 20.44
CA PHE A 422 -25.45 -8.32 20.39
C PHE A 422 -26.27 -9.60 20.63
N PHE A 423 -25.98 -10.69 19.92
CA PHE A 423 -26.72 -11.95 20.06
C PHE A 423 -26.35 -12.80 21.30
N ARG A 424 -25.25 -12.51 22.02
CA ARG A 424 -24.97 -13.12 23.33
C ARG A 424 -26.09 -12.82 24.34
N PHE A 425 -26.67 -11.61 24.30
CA PHE A 425 -27.81 -11.24 25.15
C PHE A 425 -29.04 -12.16 24.95
N PHE A 426 -29.31 -12.57 23.70
CA PHE A 426 -30.41 -13.49 23.37
C PHE A 426 -30.08 -14.96 23.70
N LYS A 427 -28.80 -15.34 23.75
CA LYS A 427 -28.36 -16.71 24.08
C LYS A 427 -28.66 -17.08 25.54
N ASP A 428 -28.55 -16.11 26.45
CA ASP A 428 -28.67 -16.34 27.90
C ASP A 428 -30.12 -16.60 28.37
N PHE A 429 -31.13 -16.26 27.55
CA PHE A 429 -32.54 -16.64 27.76
C PHE A 429 -32.78 -18.17 27.70
N GLY A 430 -31.87 -18.93 27.06
CA GLY A 430 -32.00 -20.38 26.91
C GLY A 430 -31.53 -21.22 28.10
N SER A 431 -30.90 -20.62 29.11
CA SER A 431 -30.38 -21.34 30.29
C SER A 431 -31.27 -21.12 31.51
N THR A 432 -31.94 -22.18 31.96
CA THR A 432 -32.95 -22.12 33.01
C THR A 432 -32.37 -21.79 34.40
N SER A 433 -32.53 -20.54 34.83
CA SER A 433 -32.89 -20.23 36.22
C SER A 433 -33.74 -18.95 36.27
N SER A 434 -34.81 -18.96 37.06
CA SER A 434 -35.95 -18.03 36.91
C SER A 434 -35.67 -16.60 37.41
N PRO A 435 -36.23 -15.55 36.78
CA PRO A 435 -36.00 -14.17 37.19
C PRO A 435 -36.83 -13.79 38.42
N ARG A 436 -36.18 -13.42 39.53
CA ARG A 436 -36.86 -12.70 40.62
C ARG A 436 -36.85 -11.20 40.36
N ARG A 437 -38.04 -10.71 40.00
CA ARG A 437 -38.43 -9.30 39.82
C ARG A 437 -37.90 -8.41 40.95
N GLY A 438 -37.09 -7.41 40.62
CA GLY A 438 -36.61 -6.36 41.52
C GLY A 438 -36.45 -5.05 40.76
N SER A 439 -37.41 -4.13 40.90
CA SER A 439 -37.42 -2.85 40.20
C SER A 439 -36.43 -1.86 40.81
N SER A 440 -35.54 -1.25 40.02
CA SER A 440 -35.10 0.13 40.27
C SER A 440 -34.43 0.81 39.05
N ALA A 441 -34.71 2.10 38.91
CA ALA A 441 -33.96 3.14 38.19
C ALA A 441 -33.67 2.99 36.68
N ASN A 442 -34.35 3.84 35.89
CA ASN A 442 -33.87 4.35 34.60
C ASN A 442 -32.43 4.90 34.71
N VAL A 443 -31.51 4.41 33.89
CA VAL A 443 -30.28 5.14 33.52
C VAL A 443 -30.04 4.97 32.01
N SER A 444 -30.46 5.96 31.23
CA SER A 444 -30.08 6.05 29.82
C SER A 444 -28.57 6.39 29.71
N PRO A 445 -27.79 5.76 28.81
CA PRO A 445 -26.43 6.21 28.54
C PRO A 445 -26.44 7.60 27.91
N ARG A 446 -25.93 8.61 28.62
CA ARG A 446 -25.70 9.94 28.04
C ARG A 446 -24.60 9.85 26.99
N LEU A 447 -24.88 10.36 25.79
CA LEU A 447 -23.87 10.64 24.77
C LEU A 447 -22.80 11.60 25.34
N PRO A 448 -21.51 11.40 25.05
CA PRO A 448 -20.47 12.35 25.44
C PRO A 448 -20.66 13.67 24.68
N ALA A 449 -20.67 14.78 25.42
CA ALA A 449 -20.94 16.09 24.87
C ALA A 449 -19.81 16.58 23.94
N ARG A 450 -20.21 17.12 22.79
CA ARG A 450 -19.34 17.82 21.82
C ARG A 450 -18.66 19.01 22.49
N ALA A 451 -17.33 18.98 22.59
CA ALA A 451 -16.55 20.11 23.07
C ALA A 451 -16.70 21.31 22.11
N ILE A 452 -17.09 22.47 22.66
CA ILE A 452 -17.10 23.76 21.98
C ILE A 452 -15.82 24.49 22.37
N PRO A 453 -15.03 25.04 21.43
CA PRO A 453 -13.81 25.78 21.76
C PRO A 453 -14.16 27.14 22.41
N PRO A 454 -13.37 27.61 23.40
CA PRO A 454 -13.57 28.92 23.98
C PRO A 454 -13.11 30.02 23.01
N SER A 455 -14.10 30.77 22.53
CA SER A 455 -14.00 32.20 22.25
C SER A 455 -14.29 32.94 23.59
N LEU A 456 -13.86 34.16 23.90
CA LEU A 456 -13.09 35.21 23.21
C LEU A 456 -12.11 35.88 24.21
N ASN A 457 -11.02 36.48 23.74
CA ASN A 457 -10.69 37.92 23.86
C ASN A 457 -9.27 38.21 23.36
#